data_AF-A0A848XUB4-F1
#
_entry.id   AF-A0A848XUB4-F1
#
_cell.length_a   1.000
_cell.length_b   1.000
_cell.length_c   1.000
_cell.angle_alpha   90.00
_cell.angle_beta   90.00
_cell.angle_gamma   90.00
#
_symmetry.space_group_name_H-M   'P 1'
#
loop_
_entity.id
_entity.type
_entity.pdbx_description
1 polymer ?
#
loop_
_entity_poly.entity_id
_entity_poly.type
_entity_poly.pdbx_seq_one_letter_code
_entity_poly.pdbx_strand_id
1 'polypeptide(L)' 'MKALFEEALAHPPGTRTDFLDSACEDNAALRAEVERLLAADQNADDFLDDSSALFGPLLDDLPTHLHRVDPLY' A
#
# COMPACT_ATOMS: atom_id res chain seq x y z
N MET A 1 -3.91 -6.37 14.05
CA MET A 1 -3.52 -5.11 13.38
C MET A 1 -3.12 -5.36 11.92
N LYS A 2 -2.00 -6.06 11.63
CA LYS A 2 -1.56 -6.32 10.24
C LYS A 2 -2.64 -6.92 9.34
N ALA A 3 -3.30 -8.00 9.78
CA ALA A 3 -4.38 -8.62 9.01
C ALA A 3 -5.55 -7.65 8.71
N LEU A 4 -5.91 -6.80 9.67
CA LEU A 4 -6.99 -5.83 9.53
C LEU A 4 -6.65 -4.71 8.53
N PHE A 5 -5.37 -4.30 8.48
CA PHE A 5 -4.85 -3.38 7.48
C PHE A 5 -4.87 -4.01 6.08
N GLU A 6 -4.37 -5.24 5.93
CA GLU A 6 -4.38 -5.97 4.65
C GLU A 6 -5.81 -6.19 4.13
N GLU A 7 -6.75 -6.51 5.01
CA GLU A 7 -8.16 -6.66 4.64
C GLU A 7 -8.79 -5.33 4.27
N ALA A 8 -8.50 -4.24 4.99
CA ALA A 8 -8.93 -2.90 4.62
C ALA A 8 -8.36 -2.47 3.25
N LEU A 9 -7.13 -2.86 2.89
CA LEU A 9 -6.56 -2.58 1.57
C LEU A 9 -7.34 -3.26 0.43
N ALA A 10 -7.95 -4.42 0.69
CA ALA A 10 -8.81 -5.09 -0.29
C ALA A 10 -10.13 -4.35 -0.57
N HIS A 11 -10.51 -3.41 0.29
CA HIS A 11 -11.67 -2.56 0.10
C HIS A 11 -11.31 -1.24 -0.63
N PRO A 12 -12.22 -0.71 -1.46
CA PRO A 12 -12.11 0.65 -1.98
C PRO A 12 -11.95 1.69 -0.85
N PRO A 13 -11.18 2.78 -1.04
CA PRO A 13 -10.91 3.77 -0.01
C PRO A 13 -12.18 4.34 0.65
N GLY A 14 -13.26 4.52 -0.12
CA GLY A 14 -14.55 5.00 0.39
C GLY A 14 -15.28 4.03 1.33
N THR A 15 -14.99 2.73 1.29
CA THR A 15 -15.65 1.71 2.15
C THR A 15 -14.76 1.19 3.28
N ARG A 16 -13.49 1.62 3.34
CA ARG A 16 -12.54 1.18 4.38
C ARG A 16 -13.00 1.62 5.78
N THR A 17 -13.56 2.82 5.89
CA THR A 17 -14.04 3.36 7.18
C THR A 17 -15.19 2.53 7.76
N ASP A 18 -16.19 2.17 6.94
CA ASP A 18 -17.32 1.34 7.38
C ASP A 18 -16.88 -0.07 7.79
N PHE A 19 -15.91 -0.63 7.05
CA PHE A 19 -15.27 -1.90 7.41
C PHE A 19 -14.57 -1.81 8.77
N LEU A 20 -13.76 -0.76 8.98
CA LEU A 20 -13.02 -0.56 10.22
C LEU A 20 -13.95 -0.32 11.41
N ASP A 21 -15.06 0.39 11.24
CA ASP A 21 -16.07 0.56 12.29
C ASP A 21 -16.68 -0.77 12.72
N SER A 22 -16.98 -1.65 11.76
CA SER A 22 -17.52 -2.98 12.06
C SER A 22 -16.47 -3.92 12.67
N ALA A 23 -15.22 -3.86 12.20
CA ALA A 23 -14.16 -4.76 12.62
C ALA A 23 -13.46 -4.32 13.93
N CYS A 24 -13.57 -3.05 14.31
CA CYS A 24 -12.95 -2.47 15.51
C CYS A 24 -13.97 -1.95 16.54
N GLU A 25 -15.21 -2.45 16.54
CA GLU A 25 -16.33 -1.98 17.39
C GLU A 25 -15.93 -1.76 18.87
N ASP A 26 -15.13 -2.68 19.44
CA ASP A 26 -14.67 -2.61 20.83
C ASP A 26 -13.26 -1.99 21.01
N ASN A 27 -12.62 -1.54 19.93
CA ASN A 27 -11.22 -1.16 19.95
C ASN A 27 -10.90 0.07 19.07
N ALA A 28 -11.39 1.23 19.52
CA ALA A 28 -11.11 2.52 18.88
C ALA A 28 -9.61 2.83 18.74
N ALA A 29 -8.78 2.36 19.69
CA ALA A 29 -7.33 2.54 19.61
C ALA A 29 -6.72 1.75 18.43
N LEU A 30 -7.17 0.52 18.21
CA LEU A 30 -6.79 -0.28 17.06
C LEU A 30 -7.28 0.35 15.74
N ARG A 31 -8.50 0.89 15.73
CA ARG A 31 -9.06 1.61 14.57
C ARG A 31 -8.16 2.78 14.16
N ALA A 32 -7.82 3.64 15.11
CA ALA A 32 -6.98 4.82 14.89
C ALA A 32 -5.55 4.47 14.44
N GLU A 33 -5.02 3.33 14.87
CA GLU A 33 -3.72 2.85 14.41
C GLU A 33 -3.79 2.40 12.94
N VAL A 34 -4.83 1.65 12.56
CA VAL A 34 -4.98 1.17 11.18
C VAL A 34 -5.33 2.32 10.22
N GLU A 35 -6.13 3.29 10.65
CA GLU A 35 -6.38 4.52 9.88
C GLU A 35 -5.10 5.29 9.60
N ARG A 36 -4.19 5.41 10.59
CA ARG A 36 -2.88 6.05 10.40
C ARG A 36 -2.01 5.31 9.38
N LEU A 37 -2.03 3.97 9.40
CA LEU A 37 -1.33 3.17 8.39
C LEU A 37 -1.91 3.36 6.99
N LEU A 38 -3.23 3.33 6.84
CA LEU A 38 -3.89 3.52 5.55
C LEU A 38 -3.65 4.91 4.97
N ALA A 39 -3.55 5.93 5.83
CA ALA A 39 -3.16 7.27 5.41
C ALA A 39 -1.69 7.31 4.96
N ALA A 40 -0.78 6.67 5.70
CA ALA A 40 0.64 6.61 5.32
C ALA A 40 0.86 5.85 4.00
N ASP A 41 0.12 4.76 3.78
CA ASP A 41 0.14 3.97 2.55
C ASP A 41 -0.34 4.77 1.32
N GLN A 42 -1.46 5.49 1.44
CA GLN A 42 -1.94 6.40 0.39
C GLN A 42 -0.92 7.49 0.04
N ASN A 43 -0.29 8.12 1.05
CA ASN A 43 0.73 9.14 0.80
C ASN A 43 1.99 8.55 0.13
N ALA A 44 2.31 7.28 0.41
CA ALA A 44 3.43 6.61 -0.23
C ALA A 44 3.13 6.29 -1.71
N ASP A 45 1.91 5.88 -2.03
CA ASP A 45 1.46 5.66 -3.41
C ASP A 45 1.50 6.96 -4.22
N ASP A 46 0.95 8.06 -3.67
CA ASP A 46 0.99 9.39 -4.29
C ASP A 46 2.43 9.88 -4.52
N PHE A 47 3.33 9.66 -3.55
CA PHE A 47 4.74 10.05 -3.69
C PHE A 47 5.48 9.25 -4.77
N LEU A 48 5.22 7.94 -4.85
CA LEU A 48 5.82 7.08 -5.86
C LEU A 48 5.24 7.35 -7.25
N ASP A 49 3.95 7.68 -7.37
CA ASP A 49 3.32 8.08 -8.63
C ASP A 49 3.91 9.41 -9.14
N ASP A 50 4.07 10.41 -8.27
CA ASP A 50 4.71 11.69 -8.61
C ASP A 50 6.18 11.51 -9.03
N SER A 51 6.91 10.63 -8.32
CA SER A 51 8.29 10.28 -8.67
C SER A 51 8.38 9.48 -9.98
N SER A 52 7.45 8.58 -10.24
CA SER A 52 7.35 7.82 -11.49
C SER A 52 7.18 8.77 -12.68
N ALA A 53 6.39 9.84 -12.53
CA ALA A 53 6.26 10.88 -13.55
C ALA A 53 7.59 11.64 -13.81
N LEU A 54 8.45 11.78 -12.81
CA LEU A 54 9.77 12.42 -12.94
C LEU A 54 10.84 11.48 -13.53
N PHE A 55 10.78 10.18 -13.22
CA PHE A 55 11.76 9.18 -13.68
C PHE A 55 11.27 8.32 -14.86
N GLY A 56 10.07 8.55 -15.37
CA GLY A 56 9.47 7.78 -16.48
C GLY A 56 10.41 7.58 -17.68
N PRO A 57 11.08 8.62 -18.21
CA PRO A 57 12.02 8.47 -19.32
C PRO A 57 13.31 7.68 -18.97
N LEU A 58 13.66 7.56 -17.68
CA LEU A 58 14.83 6.84 -17.20
C LEU A 58 14.51 5.37 -16.90
N LEU A 59 13.28 5.07 -16.45
CA LEU A 59 12.78 3.73 -16.20
C LEU A 59 12.38 3.01 -17.51
N ASP A 60 11.94 3.74 -18.54
CA ASP A 60 11.59 3.19 -19.86
C ASP A 60 12.80 2.62 -20.62
N ASP A 61 14.02 3.11 -20.33
CA ASP A 61 15.29 2.62 -20.91
C ASP A 61 15.88 1.41 -20.15
N LEU A 62 15.27 0.99 -19.01
CA LEU A 62 15.76 -0.18 -18.29
C LEU A 62 15.33 -1.47 -19.01
N PRO A 63 16.27 -2.33 -19.44
CA PRO A 63 15.92 -3.63 -19.96
C PRO A 63 15.20 -4.42 -18.87
N THR A 64 13.96 -4.85 -19.14
CA THR A 64 13.06 -5.56 -18.22
C THR A 64 13.56 -6.96 -17.79
N HIS A 65 14.85 -7.25 -17.94
CA HIS A 65 15.47 -8.56 -17.71
C HIS A 65 16.07 -8.72 -16.31
N LEU A 66 15.44 -8.15 -15.28
CA LEU A 66 15.77 -8.47 -13.88
C LEU A 66 14.99 -9.72 -13.41
N HIS A 67 14.95 -10.77 -14.26
CA HIS A 67 14.38 -12.05 -13.89
C HIS A 67 15.20 -13.21 -14.44
N ARG A 68 16.32 -13.50 -13.77
CA ARG A 68 16.75 -14.85 -13.33
C ARG A 68 18.14 -14.69 -12.71
N VAL A 69 18.21 -14.69 -11.37
CA VAL A 69 19.46 -15.06 -10.71
C VAL A 69 19.64 -16.54 -11.06
N ASP A 70 20.42 -16.83 -12.10
CA ASP A 70 20.87 -18.20 -12.33
C ASP A 70 21.75 -18.60 -11.14
N PRO A 71 21.38 -19.65 -10.37
CA PRO A 71 22.24 -20.14 -9.32
C PRO A 71 23.47 -20.75 -10.00
N LEU A 72 24.64 -20.12 -9.84
CA LEU A 72 25.91 -20.74 -10.19
C LEU A 72 26.22 -21.81 -9.14
N TYR A 73 26.09 -23.06 -9.58
CA TYR A 73 26.73 -24.31 -9.14
C TYR A 73 26.92 -24.53 -7.63
#